data_AF-A0A4U8SFJ8-F1
#
_entry.id   AF-A0A4U8SFJ8-F1
#
_cell.length_a   1.000
_cell.length_b   1.000
_cell.length_c   1.000
_cell.angle_alpha   90.00
_cell.angle_beta   90.00
_cell.angle_gamma   90.00
#
_symmetry.space_group_name_H-M   'P 1'
#
loop_
_entity.id
_entity.type
_entity.pdbx_description
1 polymer ?
#
loop_
_entity_poly.entity_id
_entity_poly.type
_entity_poly.pdbx_seq_one_letter_code
_entity_poly.pdbx_strand_id
1 'polypeptide(L)'
;MCLRVSILLWGRLKFMSDKPILRIEIKRPSFEYVKKAYEEINGIGNQENNYTKAELRYDFWGGRIQKAFEKEKEQYINTCAVRVSYALNKGGMLLKESLIKNAKHIDKHKAILHDIKKDIERYSRIDKDNNYYITNSIDMETFLWIKWGVPELAQKEMKNKIQNIEFLDKLKKFNKQGIITMRIHFSDAQGHTTLWDKDHFTDGSNYLQRNDTIVTEAHFWELLED
;
A
#
# COMPACT_ATOMS: atom_id res chain seq x y z
N MET A 1 10.56 -16.96 72.66
CA MET A 1 11.04 -15.58 72.45
C MET A 1 11.18 -15.39 70.93
N CYS A 2 10.51 -14.37 70.38
CA CYS A 2 10.52 -13.82 69.01
C CYS A 2 11.67 -14.27 68.05
N LEU A 3 11.45 -14.59 66.76
CA LEU A 3 10.93 -13.73 65.67
C LEU A 3 10.51 -14.53 64.40
N ARG A 4 9.69 -13.89 63.55
CA ARG A 4 8.99 -14.37 62.32
C ARG A 4 9.73 -14.10 61.00
N VAL A 5 9.14 -14.66 59.91
CA VAL A 5 9.04 -14.20 58.48
C VAL A 5 10.00 -14.93 57.50
N SER A 6 9.68 -15.37 56.26
CA SER A 6 8.47 -15.77 55.49
C SER A 6 8.92 -16.29 54.09
N ILE A 7 8.32 -17.41 53.63
CA ILE A 7 7.72 -17.69 52.30
C ILE A 7 8.59 -17.74 51.00
N LEU A 8 8.52 -18.87 50.27
CA LEU A 8 8.05 -18.93 48.86
C LEU A 8 7.84 -20.36 48.33
N LEU A 9 6.72 -20.53 47.61
CA LEU A 9 6.15 -21.75 47.03
C LEU A 9 6.92 -22.27 45.81
N TRP A 10 6.88 -23.59 45.60
CA TRP A 10 7.10 -24.25 44.31
C TRP A 10 6.02 -25.31 44.06
N GLY A 11 5.49 -25.37 42.83
CA GLY A 11 5.10 -26.65 42.24
C GLY A 11 3.79 -26.74 41.44
N ARG A 12 3.95 -26.76 40.10
CA ARG A 12 3.13 -27.42 39.05
C ARG A 12 1.92 -26.67 38.48
N LEU A 13 2.18 -25.91 37.41
CA LEU A 13 1.21 -25.73 36.31
C LEU A 13 1.45 -26.79 35.21
N LYS A 14 0.34 -27.33 34.70
CA LYS A 14 0.22 -28.34 33.65
C LYS A 14 0.56 -27.75 32.28
N PHE A 15 1.25 -28.56 31.45
CA PHE A 15 1.68 -28.27 30.08
C PHE A 15 0.56 -27.69 29.20
N MET A 16 0.88 -26.58 28.53
CA MET A 16 0.10 -25.97 27.44
C MET A 16 0.33 -26.75 26.14
N SER A 17 -0.72 -26.86 25.31
CA SER A 17 -0.70 -27.59 24.05
C SER A 17 0.18 -26.91 23.00
N ASP A 18 1.17 -27.64 22.48
CA ASP A 18 1.90 -27.29 21.26
C ASP A 18 1.00 -27.49 20.03
N LYS A 19 0.13 -26.52 19.74
CA LYS A 19 -0.46 -26.41 18.39
C LYS A 19 0.58 -25.73 17.49
N PRO A 20 0.98 -26.34 16.36
CA PRO A 20 1.85 -25.67 15.41
C PRO A 20 1.16 -24.40 14.92
N ILE A 21 1.79 -23.26 15.20
CA ILE A 21 1.38 -21.98 14.62
C ILE A 21 1.62 -22.10 13.13
N LEU A 22 0.55 -22.29 12.36
CA LEU A 22 0.58 -22.24 10.90
C LEU A 22 1.02 -20.81 10.50
N ARG A 23 2.32 -20.61 10.28
CA ARG A 23 2.81 -19.38 9.64
C ARG A 23 2.39 -19.44 8.18
N ILE A 24 1.22 -18.88 7.87
CA ILE A 24 0.88 -18.57 6.49
C ILE A 24 1.84 -17.46 6.08
N GLU A 25 2.88 -17.84 5.33
CA GLU A 25 3.79 -16.90 4.72
C GLU A 25 3.02 -16.15 3.64
N ILE A 26 2.69 -14.89 3.92
CA ILE A 26 2.01 -14.03 2.96
C ILE A 26 3.07 -13.64 1.93
N LYS A 27 3.09 -14.37 0.80
CA LYS A 27 4.03 -14.11 -0.29
C LYS A 27 3.79 -12.70 -0.85
N ARG A 28 4.75 -11.82 -0.60
CA ARG A 28 4.84 -10.53 -1.30
C ARG A 28 5.29 -10.81 -2.74
N PRO A 29 4.86 -10.02 -3.72
CA PRO A 29 5.31 -10.19 -5.10
C PRO A 29 6.79 -9.79 -5.27
N SER A 30 7.42 -10.24 -6.35
CA SER A 30 8.77 -9.78 -6.72
C SER A 30 8.72 -8.30 -7.12
N PHE A 31 9.76 -7.57 -6.71
CA PHE A 31 9.89 -6.17 -7.06
C PHE A 31 10.06 -5.97 -8.58
N GLU A 32 10.79 -6.85 -9.28
CA GLU A 32 11.03 -6.72 -10.72
C GLU A 32 9.71 -6.75 -11.50
N TYR A 33 8.85 -7.75 -11.24
CA TYR A 33 7.58 -7.87 -11.94
C TYR A 33 6.61 -6.72 -11.63
N VAL A 34 6.57 -6.28 -10.37
CA VAL A 34 5.74 -5.13 -9.96
C VAL A 34 6.27 -3.85 -10.60
N LYS A 35 7.58 -3.59 -10.56
CA LYS A 35 8.21 -2.41 -11.16
C LYS A 35 7.97 -2.35 -12.66
N LYS A 36 8.20 -3.45 -13.39
CA LYS A 36 7.97 -3.54 -14.84
C LYS A 36 6.54 -3.16 -15.22
N ALA A 37 5.54 -3.71 -14.53
CA ALA A 37 4.14 -3.39 -14.78
C ALA A 37 3.79 -1.94 -14.39
N TYR A 38 4.39 -1.43 -13.30
CA TYR A 38 4.20 -0.05 -12.89
C TYR A 38 4.77 0.94 -13.91
N GLU A 39 5.96 0.67 -14.45
CA GLU A 39 6.62 1.50 -15.46
C GLU A 39 5.84 1.50 -16.79
N GLU A 40 5.30 0.36 -17.21
CA GLU A 40 4.42 0.24 -18.38
C GLU A 40 3.26 1.24 -18.29
N ILE A 41 2.50 1.21 -17.19
CA ILE A 41 1.34 2.10 -17.04
C ILE A 41 1.75 3.55 -16.74
N ASN A 42 2.89 3.74 -16.07
CA ASN A 42 3.39 5.07 -15.79
C ASN A 42 3.79 5.79 -17.09
N GLY A 43 4.37 5.07 -18.06
CA GLY A 43 4.77 5.56 -19.38
C GLY A 43 3.64 6.16 -20.20
N ILE A 44 2.40 5.71 -20.00
CA ILE A 44 1.23 6.17 -20.76
C ILE A 44 0.91 7.63 -20.43
N GLY A 45 0.96 8.47 -21.46
CA GLY A 45 0.65 9.90 -21.37
C GLY A 45 1.71 10.73 -20.65
N ASN A 46 2.97 10.29 -20.59
CA ASN A 46 4.02 10.98 -19.82
C ASN A 46 4.29 12.42 -20.26
N GLN A 47 4.06 12.76 -21.52
CA GLN A 47 4.20 14.13 -22.05
C GLN A 47 2.90 14.94 -22.00
N GLU A 48 1.83 14.34 -21.48
CA GLU A 48 0.50 14.94 -21.46
C GLU A 48 0.18 15.58 -20.10
N ASN A 49 -0.80 16.48 -20.10
CA ASN A 49 -1.38 17.01 -18.88
C ASN A 49 -2.05 15.90 -18.04
N ASN A 50 -2.35 16.17 -16.76
CA ASN A 50 -2.87 15.16 -15.83
C ASN A 50 -4.20 14.53 -16.28
N TYR A 51 -5.08 15.29 -16.93
CA TYR A 51 -6.37 14.78 -17.40
C TYR A 51 -6.20 13.82 -18.57
N THR A 52 -5.50 14.25 -19.61
CA THR A 52 -5.23 13.42 -20.81
C THR A 52 -4.42 12.18 -20.42
N LYS A 53 -3.45 12.33 -19.51
CA LYS A 53 -2.71 11.21 -18.93
C LYS A 53 -3.62 10.21 -18.21
N ALA A 54 -4.59 10.69 -17.41
CA ALA A 54 -5.55 9.81 -16.75
C ALA A 54 -6.45 9.11 -17.77
N GLU A 55 -7.00 9.84 -18.73
CA GLU A 55 -7.86 9.31 -19.81
C GLU A 55 -7.18 8.16 -20.55
N LEU A 56 -5.95 8.37 -21.04
CA LEU A 56 -5.18 7.35 -21.74
C LEU A 56 -4.92 6.10 -20.89
N ARG A 57 -4.73 6.25 -19.58
CA ARG A 57 -4.54 5.12 -18.65
C ARG A 57 -5.85 4.35 -18.43
N TYR A 58 -6.98 5.05 -18.29
CA TYR A 58 -8.29 4.41 -18.18
C TYR A 58 -8.70 3.73 -19.48
N ASP A 59 -8.37 4.29 -20.64
CA ASP A 59 -8.57 3.65 -21.95
C ASP A 59 -7.75 2.36 -22.07
N PHE A 60 -6.51 2.38 -21.61
CA PHE A 60 -5.65 1.20 -21.57
C PHE A 60 -6.26 0.06 -20.73
N TRP A 61 -6.72 0.35 -19.51
CA TRP A 61 -7.39 -0.62 -18.64
C TRP A 61 -8.74 -1.08 -19.22
N GLY A 62 -9.49 -0.15 -19.80
CA GLY A 62 -10.81 -0.40 -20.38
C GLY A 62 -11.84 -0.90 -19.35
N GLY A 63 -12.91 -1.51 -19.84
CA GLY A 63 -13.90 -2.18 -18.99
C GLY A 63 -14.78 -1.20 -18.21
N ARG A 64 -15.10 -1.55 -16.96
CA ARG A 64 -16.02 -0.76 -16.13
C ARG A 64 -15.35 0.47 -15.52
N ILE A 65 -14.05 0.39 -15.23
CA ILE A 65 -13.30 1.50 -14.64
C ILE A 65 -13.12 2.65 -15.64
N GLN A 66 -12.97 2.37 -16.93
CA GLN A 66 -12.99 3.40 -17.99
C GLN A 66 -14.33 4.14 -18.02
N LYS A 67 -15.45 3.40 -18.04
CA LYS A 67 -16.79 3.99 -17.99
C LYS A 67 -17.05 4.80 -16.72
N ALA A 68 -16.44 4.41 -15.60
CA ALA A 68 -16.53 5.16 -14.35
C ALA A 68 -15.75 6.49 -14.45
N PHE A 69 -14.53 6.45 -15.02
CA PHE A 69 -13.77 7.66 -15.34
C PHE A 69 -14.58 8.59 -16.25
N GLU A 70 -15.11 8.10 -17.38
CA GLU A 70 -15.88 8.92 -18.34
C GLU A 70 -17.05 9.68 -17.69
N LYS A 71 -17.70 9.08 -16.69
CA LYS A 71 -18.81 9.69 -15.96
C LYS A 71 -18.37 10.76 -14.96
N GLU A 72 -17.25 10.54 -14.28
CA GLU A 72 -16.81 11.36 -13.14
C GLU A 72 -15.32 11.73 -13.24
N LYS A 73 -14.91 12.25 -14.41
CA LYS A 73 -13.50 12.41 -14.78
C LYS A 73 -12.64 13.09 -13.72
N GLU A 74 -13.15 14.16 -13.11
CA GLU A 74 -12.43 14.95 -12.08
C GLU A 74 -12.03 14.10 -10.86
N GLN A 75 -12.87 13.14 -10.45
CA GLN A 75 -12.59 12.30 -9.28
C GLN A 75 -11.52 11.23 -9.55
N TYR A 76 -11.19 10.97 -10.82
CA TYR A 76 -10.33 9.87 -11.25
C TYR A 76 -8.99 10.36 -11.83
N ILE A 77 -8.74 11.68 -11.89
CA ILE A 77 -7.48 12.26 -12.41
C ILE A 77 -6.26 11.68 -11.70
N ASN A 78 -6.33 11.52 -10.38
CA ASN A 78 -5.23 10.94 -9.62
C ASN A 78 -5.21 9.41 -9.75
N THR A 79 -4.28 8.92 -10.57
CA THR A 79 -4.14 7.49 -10.88
C THR A 79 -3.11 6.78 -10.00
N CYS A 80 -2.57 7.37 -8.93
CA CYS A 80 -1.47 6.77 -8.16
C CYS A 80 -1.78 5.37 -7.60
N ALA A 81 -2.87 5.22 -6.84
CA ALA A 81 -3.28 3.94 -6.29
C ALA A 81 -3.74 2.94 -7.37
N VAL A 82 -4.31 3.45 -8.48
CA VAL A 82 -4.73 2.61 -9.62
C VAL A 82 -3.53 2.01 -10.34
N ARG A 83 -2.44 2.78 -10.52
CA ARG A 83 -1.16 2.30 -11.06
C ARG A 83 -0.55 1.21 -10.19
N VAL A 84 -0.54 1.40 -8.86
CA VAL A 84 -0.06 0.36 -7.94
C VAL A 84 -0.97 -0.87 -7.95
N SER A 85 -2.29 -0.68 -8.04
CA SER A 85 -3.25 -1.79 -8.20
C SER A 85 -2.96 -2.63 -9.45
N TYR A 86 -2.73 -1.95 -10.59
CA TYR A 86 -2.33 -2.61 -11.84
C TYR A 86 -1.04 -3.42 -11.65
N ALA A 87 -0.02 -2.79 -11.07
CA ALA A 87 1.29 -3.40 -10.84
C ALA A 87 1.21 -4.63 -9.92
N LEU A 88 0.39 -4.58 -8.88
CA LEU A 88 0.14 -5.73 -8.00
C LEU A 88 -0.57 -6.87 -8.73
N ASN A 89 -1.62 -6.57 -9.51
CA ASN A 89 -2.33 -7.57 -10.30
C ASN A 89 -1.38 -8.28 -11.30
N LYS A 90 -0.53 -7.54 -11.99
CA LYS A 90 0.47 -8.10 -12.93
C LYS A 90 1.65 -8.78 -12.23
N GLY A 91 2.03 -8.31 -11.05
CA GLY A 91 3.10 -8.88 -10.22
C GLY A 91 2.71 -10.17 -9.47
N GLY A 92 1.53 -10.74 -9.75
CA GLY A 92 1.07 -12.00 -9.16
C GLY A 92 0.28 -11.86 -7.85
N MET A 93 0.00 -10.63 -7.40
CA MET A 93 -0.87 -10.36 -6.26
C MET A 93 -2.24 -9.86 -6.75
N LEU A 94 -3.05 -10.80 -7.26
CA LEU A 94 -4.40 -10.49 -7.76
C LEU A 94 -5.26 -9.87 -6.65
N LEU A 95 -5.68 -8.62 -6.82
CA LEU A 95 -6.46 -7.87 -5.84
C LEU A 95 -7.83 -8.50 -5.59
N LYS A 96 -8.47 -9.02 -6.65
CA LYS A 96 -9.76 -9.72 -6.55
C LYS A 96 -9.71 -10.87 -5.53
N GLU A 97 -8.62 -11.63 -5.53
CA GLU A 97 -8.42 -12.72 -4.58
C GLU A 97 -7.92 -12.23 -3.23
N SER A 98 -6.99 -11.28 -3.25
CA SER A 98 -6.35 -10.73 -2.06
C SER A 98 -7.35 -10.00 -1.15
N LEU A 99 -8.41 -9.40 -1.69
CA LEU A 99 -9.47 -8.77 -0.88
C LEU A 99 -10.35 -9.80 -0.13
N ILE A 100 -10.33 -11.07 -0.55
CA ILE A 100 -11.15 -12.15 0.05
C ILE A 100 -10.31 -13.06 0.94
N LYS A 101 -9.11 -13.44 0.48
CA LYS A 101 -8.24 -14.44 1.13
C LYS A 101 -7.24 -13.78 2.09
N ASN A 102 -6.76 -14.52 3.09
CA ASN A 102 -5.57 -14.18 3.88
C ASN A 102 -5.60 -12.81 4.58
N ALA A 103 -6.73 -12.41 5.18
CA ALA A 103 -6.68 -11.34 6.18
C ALA A 103 -6.02 -11.91 7.45
N LYS A 104 -5.05 -11.20 8.05
CA LYS A 104 -4.46 -11.58 9.34
C LYS A 104 -5.56 -11.59 10.43
N HIS A 105 -6.21 -12.74 10.56
CA HIS A 105 -7.06 -13.31 11.61
C HIS A 105 -7.81 -12.41 12.62
N ILE A 106 -8.25 -11.21 12.26
CA ILE A 106 -9.18 -10.39 13.05
C ILE A 106 -10.40 -10.09 12.19
N ASP A 107 -11.61 -10.38 12.70
CA ASP A 107 -12.85 -10.17 11.94
C ASP A 107 -13.02 -8.71 11.47
N LYS A 108 -12.45 -7.76 12.23
CA LYS A 108 -12.31 -6.36 11.82
C LYS A 108 -11.56 -6.18 10.50
N HIS A 109 -10.44 -6.88 10.29
CA HIS A 109 -9.67 -6.76 9.04
C HIS A 109 -10.45 -7.32 7.85
N LYS A 110 -11.17 -8.43 8.05
CA LYS A 110 -12.05 -8.99 7.00
C LYS A 110 -13.16 -8.01 6.63
N ALA A 111 -13.78 -7.36 7.63
CA ALA A 111 -14.80 -6.34 7.39
C ALA A 111 -14.25 -5.17 6.56
N ILE A 112 -13.08 -4.65 6.91
CA ILE A 112 -12.45 -3.54 6.17
C ILE A 112 -12.14 -3.94 4.71
N LEU A 113 -11.55 -5.11 4.48
CA LEU A 113 -11.28 -5.58 3.11
C LEU A 113 -12.57 -5.80 2.31
N HIS A 114 -13.63 -6.26 2.98
CA HIS A 114 -14.95 -6.44 2.36
C HIS A 114 -15.58 -5.10 1.99
N ASP A 115 -15.39 -4.06 2.81
CA ASP A 115 -15.86 -2.71 2.51
C ASP A 115 -15.09 -2.10 1.33
N ILE A 116 -13.76 -2.23 1.28
CA ILE A 116 -12.94 -1.84 0.11
C ILE A 116 -13.45 -2.57 -1.14
N LYS A 117 -13.72 -3.88 -1.04
CA LYS A 117 -14.25 -4.68 -2.16
C LYS A 117 -15.63 -4.17 -2.60
N LYS A 118 -16.53 -3.88 -1.67
CA LYS A 118 -17.86 -3.34 -1.97
C LYS A 118 -17.76 -1.99 -2.69
N ASP A 119 -16.85 -1.12 -2.27
CA ASP A 119 -16.64 0.16 -2.93
C ASP A 119 -16.12 -0.02 -4.36
N ILE A 120 -15.19 -0.95 -4.58
CA ILE A 120 -14.73 -1.31 -5.92
C ILE A 120 -15.91 -1.74 -6.81
N GLU A 121 -16.81 -2.57 -6.29
CA GLU A 121 -17.97 -3.06 -7.04
C GLU A 121 -19.02 -1.98 -7.25
N ARG A 122 -19.33 -1.19 -6.22
CA ARG A 122 -20.28 -0.08 -6.24
C ARG A 122 -19.87 0.99 -7.25
N TYR A 123 -18.59 1.38 -7.25
CA TYR A 123 -18.04 2.40 -8.13
C TYR A 123 -17.46 1.83 -9.43
N SER A 124 -17.72 0.55 -9.74
CA SER A 124 -17.36 -0.04 -11.03
C SER A 124 -15.85 0.00 -11.36
N ARG A 125 -14.98 -0.09 -10.34
CA ARG A 125 -13.51 0.00 -10.46
C ARG A 125 -12.86 -1.32 -10.90
N ILE A 126 -13.35 -1.84 -12.04
CA ILE A 126 -12.98 -3.16 -12.58
C ILE A 126 -12.61 -3.01 -14.07
N ASP A 127 -11.46 -3.53 -14.49
CA ASP A 127 -10.98 -3.43 -15.88
C ASP A 127 -11.67 -4.44 -16.83
N LYS A 128 -11.23 -4.47 -18.09
CA LYS A 128 -11.73 -5.38 -19.13
C LYS A 128 -11.40 -6.86 -18.85
N ASP A 129 -10.38 -7.12 -18.05
CA ASP A 129 -9.91 -8.46 -17.68
C ASP A 129 -10.50 -8.95 -16.34
N ASN A 130 -11.46 -8.19 -15.76
CA ASN A 130 -12.08 -8.43 -14.46
C ASN A 130 -11.14 -8.32 -13.25
N ASN A 131 -10.04 -7.58 -13.37
CA ASN A 131 -9.17 -7.21 -12.25
C ASN A 131 -9.79 -6.07 -11.44
N TYR A 132 -9.54 -6.11 -10.13
CA TYR A 132 -10.06 -5.13 -9.18
C TYR A 132 -9.02 -4.02 -8.96
N TYR A 133 -9.47 -2.79 -8.75
CA TYR A 133 -8.60 -1.62 -8.59
C TYR A 133 -8.96 -0.80 -7.35
N ILE A 134 -7.99 -0.60 -6.48
CA ILE A 134 -8.06 0.38 -5.40
C ILE A 134 -7.65 1.73 -5.98
N THR A 135 -8.51 2.75 -5.85
CA THR A 135 -8.30 4.07 -6.47
C THR A 135 -7.82 5.15 -5.50
N ASN A 136 -7.82 4.89 -4.19
CA ASN A 136 -7.40 5.83 -3.16
C ASN A 136 -6.14 5.32 -2.44
N SER A 137 -5.17 6.23 -2.22
CA SER A 137 -3.93 5.94 -1.48
C SER A 137 -4.19 5.46 -0.05
N ILE A 138 -5.22 5.97 0.63
CA ILE A 138 -5.53 5.54 2.01
C ILE A 138 -6.05 4.11 2.06
N ASP A 139 -6.90 3.73 1.11
CA ASP A 139 -7.39 2.35 0.99
C ASP A 139 -6.25 1.41 0.59
N MET A 140 -5.33 1.87 -0.26
CA MET A 140 -4.13 1.12 -0.62
C MET A 140 -3.24 0.90 0.61
N GLU A 141 -2.92 1.94 1.38
CA GLU A 141 -2.19 1.81 2.65
C GLU A 141 -2.86 0.82 3.60
N THR A 142 -4.17 0.93 3.77
CA THR A 142 -4.97 0.04 4.63
C THR A 142 -4.90 -1.40 4.14
N PHE A 143 -5.03 -1.62 2.83
CA PHE A 143 -4.89 -2.92 2.20
C PHE A 143 -3.51 -3.52 2.45
N LEU A 144 -2.43 -2.78 2.19
CA LEU A 144 -1.06 -3.23 2.41
C LEU A 144 -0.79 -3.57 3.88
N TRP A 145 -1.27 -2.74 4.80
CA TRP A 145 -1.11 -3.01 6.23
C TRP A 145 -1.85 -4.29 6.66
N ILE A 146 -3.08 -4.51 6.18
CA ILE A 146 -3.83 -5.74 6.49
C ILE A 146 -3.15 -6.98 5.88
N LYS A 147 -2.64 -6.85 4.65
CA LYS A 147 -2.01 -7.97 3.93
C LYS A 147 -0.63 -8.27 4.48
N TRP A 148 0.23 -7.29 4.65
CA TRP A 148 1.64 -7.51 4.93
C TRP A 148 2.01 -7.20 6.39
N GLY A 149 1.15 -6.50 7.12
CA GLY A 149 1.39 -6.10 8.51
C GLY A 149 2.14 -4.77 8.59
N VAL A 150 2.90 -4.65 9.68
CA VAL A 150 3.69 -3.45 9.98
C VAL A 150 4.68 -3.19 8.84
N PRO A 151 4.76 -1.95 8.31
CA PRO A 151 5.77 -1.56 7.32
C PRO A 151 7.18 -1.70 7.89
N GLU A 152 8.15 -2.07 7.06
CA GLU A 152 9.55 -2.19 7.48
C GLU A 152 10.19 -0.84 7.84
N LEU A 153 9.76 0.23 7.18
CA LEU A 153 10.17 1.59 7.49
C LEU A 153 8.93 2.49 7.52
N ALA A 154 8.77 3.24 8.61
CA ALA A 154 7.68 4.19 8.74
C ALA A 154 8.10 5.41 9.53
N GLN A 155 7.51 6.55 9.19
CA GLN A 155 7.58 7.77 9.97
C GLN A 155 6.18 8.36 10.05
N LYS A 156 5.73 8.59 11.28
CA LYS A 156 4.48 9.29 11.57
C LYS A 156 4.78 10.70 12.04
N GLU A 157 3.79 11.58 11.90
CA GLU A 157 3.78 12.93 12.45
C GLU A 157 4.96 13.82 12.01
N MET A 158 5.37 13.72 10.74
CA MET A 158 6.26 14.71 10.14
C MET A 158 5.54 16.07 10.05
N LYS A 159 6.18 17.12 10.53
CA LYS A 159 5.63 18.47 10.68
C LYS A 159 6.27 19.50 9.76
N ASN A 160 7.47 19.20 9.24
CA ASN A 160 8.24 20.16 8.45
C ASN A 160 9.13 19.49 7.41
N LYS A 161 9.71 20.32 6.54
CA LYS A 161 10.55 19.88 5.42
C LYS A 161 11.82 19.15 5.86
N ILE A 162 12.42 19.58 6.98
CA ILE A 162 13.64 18.96 7.51
C ILE A 162 13.37 17.49 7.83
N GLN A 163 12.24 17.20 8.49
CA GLN A 163 11.84 15.82 8.80
C GLN A 163 11.55 14.98 7.54
N ASN A 164 10.97 15.57 6.49
CA ASN A 164 10.82 14.87 5.21
C ASN A 164 12.18 14.47 4.60
N ILE A 165 13.16 15.38 4.63
CA ILE A 165 14.51 15.12 4.10
C ILE A 165 15.22 14.07 4.94
N GLU A 166 15.14 14.16 6.28
CA GLU A 166 15.68 13.12 7.17
C GLU A 166 15.07 11.74 6.92
N PHE A 167 13.77 11.68 6.62
CA PHE A 167 13.12 10.42 6.25
C PHE A 167 13.56 9.91 4.87
N LEU A 168 13.72 10.79 3.88
CA LEU A 168 14.25 10.42 2.56
C LEU A 168 15.68 9.84 2.69
N ASP A 169 16.52 10.44 3.53
CA ASP A 169 17.87 9.94 3.81
C ASP A 169 17.84 8.55 4.48
N LYS A 170 16.92 8.34 5.43
CA LYS A 170 16.71 7.01 6.04
C LYS A 170 16.26 6.00 4.99
N LEU A 171 15.34 6.35 4.10
CA LEU A 171 14.81 5.48 3.06
C LEU A 171 15.90 5.07 2.06
N LYS A 172 16.76 6.00 1.63
CA LYS A 172 17.95 5.70 0.80
C LYS A 172 18.93 4.77 1.50
N LYS A 173 19.26 5.07 2.77
CA LYS A 173 20.17 4.24 3.57
C LYS A 173 19.60 2.85 3.86
N PHE A 174 18.27 2.71 3.90
CA PHE A 174 17.62 1.42 4.09
C PHE A 174 17.93 0.44 2.95
N ASN A 175 18.23 0.95 1.75
CA ASN A 175 18.70 0.17 0.60
C ASN A 175 17.78 -1.02 0.25
N LYS A 176 16.48 -0.83 0.45
CA LYS A 176 15.42 -1.78 0.08
C LYS A 176 14.52 -1.19 -0.99
N GLN A 177 13.80 -2.06 -1.67
CA GLN A 177 12.88 -1.75 -2.75
C GLN A 177 11.48 -2.23 -2.42
N GLY A 178 10.46 -1.51 -2.88
CA GLY A 178 9.10 -1.88 -2.56
C GLY A 178 8.07 -0.78 -2.79
N ILE A 179 6.97 -0.86 -2.03
CA ILE A 179 5.85 0.07 -2.13
C ILE A 179 5.92 1.07 -0.98
N ILE A 180 5.71 2.35 -1.28
CA ILE A 180 5.62 3.41 -0.28
C ILE A 180 4.30 4.18 -0.41
N THR A 181 3.62 4.35 0.71
CA THR A 181 2.47 5.26 0.86
C THR A 181 2.90 6.49 1.64
N MET A 182 2.37 7.64 1.27
CA MET A 182 2.62 8.92 1.89
C MET A 182 1.28 9.61 2.16
N ARG A 183 1.07 10.11 3.37
CA ARG A 183 -0.07 10.98 3.68
C ARG A 183 0.32 12.42 3.46
N ILE A 184 -0.48 13.10 2.65
CA ILE A 184 -0.23 14.45 2.18
C ILE A 184 -1.56 15.16 2.05
N HIS A 185 -1.65 16.40 2.52
CA HIS A 185 -2.85 17.20 2.30
C HIS A 185 -2.74 17.92 0.96
N PHE A 186 -3.41 17.39 -0.06
CA PHE A 186 -3.66 18.08 -1.33
C PHE A 186 -5.12 18.53 -1.42
N SER A 187 -5.41 19.39 -2.40
CA SER A 187 -6.79 19.79 -2.71
C SER A 187 -7.65 18.63 -3.25
N ASP A 188 -7.02 17.63 -3.86
CA ASP A 188 -7.66 16.54 -4.61
C ASP A 188 -7.32 15.13 -4.07
N ALA A 189 -6.39 15.02 -3.12
CA ALA A 189 -6.01 13.75 -2.52
C ALA A 189 -5.45 13.92 -1.09
N GLN A 190 -5.59 12.86 -0.29
CA GLN A 190 -5.05 12.82 1.09
C GLN A 190 -3.75 11.99 1.19
N GLY A 191 -3.20 11.58 0.05
CA GLY A 191 -1.96 10.84 0.01
C GLY A 191 -1.51 10.45 -1.39
N HIS A 192 -0.31 9.90 -1.46
CA HIS A 192 0.34 9.44 -2.66
C HIS A 192 0.91 8.03 -2.43
N THR A 193 0.79 7.15 -3.42
CA THR A 193 1.33 5.79 -3.35
C THR A 193 2.09 5.47 -4.63
N THR A 194 3.31 4.95 -4.48
CA THR A 194 4.24 4.70 -5.60
C THR A 194 5.23 3.59 -5.22
N LEU A 195 6.16 3.26 -6.12
CA LEU A 195 7.26 2.34 -5.84
C LEU A 195 8.55 3.11 -5.54
N TRP A 196 9.40 2.48 -4.73
CA TRP A 196 10.73 2.93 -4.40
C TRP A 196 11.75 1.86 -4.79
N ASP A 197 12.79 2.24 -5.54
CA ASP A 197 13.74 1.30 -6.13
C ASP A 197 15.15 1.37 -5.54
N LYS A 198 15.22 1.63 -4.23
CA LYS A 198 16.43 1.87 -3.41
C LYS A 198 16.99 3.29 -3.49
N ASP A 199 16.78 4.01 -4.59
CA ASP A 199 17.32 5.37 -4.75
C ASP A 199 16.29 6.44 -5.15
N HIS A 200 15.29 6.07 -5.97
CA HIS A 200 14.28 7.02 -6.42
C HIS A 200 12.87 6.42 -6.43
N PHE A 201 11.90 7.34 -6.51
CA PHE A 201 10.50 6.99 -6.75
C PHE A 201 10.32 6.70 -8.24
N THR A 202 9.71 5.56 -8.58
CA THR A 202 9.64 5.09 -9.97
C THR A 202 8.74 5.95 -10.87
N ASP A 203 7.85 6.75 -10.29
CA ASP A 203 7.08 7.76 -11.03
C ASP A 203 7.69 9.17 -11.01
N GLY A 204 8.90 9.32 -10.46
CA GLY A 204 9.61 10.59 -10.37
C GLY A 204 9.03 11.57 -9.34
N SER A 205 7.99 11.19 -8.60
CA SER A 205 7.27 12.10 -7.71
C SER A 205 7.89 12.17 -6.31
N ASN A 206 8.97 12.93 -6.16
CA ASN A 206 9.63 13.09 -4.86
C ASN A 206 8.97 14.17 -3.96
N TYR A 207 7.81 13.83 -3.38
CA TYR A 207 7.12 14.71 -2.42
C TYR A 207 7.92 14.93 -1.12
N LEU A 208 8.81 14.00 -0.75
CA LEU A 208 9.72 14.18 0.38
C LEU A 208 10.74 15.30 0.15
N GLN A 209 11.00 15.72 -1.09
CA GLN A 209 11.91 16.83 -1.40
C GLN A 209 11.21 18.11 -1.86
N ARG A 210 9.97 18.04 -2.36
CA ARG A 210 9.18 19.19 -2.80
C ARG A 210 8.96 20.27 -1.72
N ASN A 211 9.11 21.54 -2.07
CA ASN A 211 8.99 22.66 -1.11
C ASN A 211 7.53 23.10 -0.84
N ASP A 212 6.63 22.82 -1.77
CA ASP A 212 5.22 23.23 -1.73
C ASP A 212 4.33 22.25 -0.93
N THR A 213 4.92 21.28 -0.25
CA THR A 213 4.19 20.17 0.36
C THR A 213 4.94 19.61 1.56
N ILE A 214 4.19 19.32 2.63
CA ILE A 214 4.68 18.53 3.77
C ILE A 214 4.01 17.16 3.73
N VAL A 215 4.84 16.12 3.78
CA VAL A 215 4.37 14.74 3.93
C VAL A 215 4.23 14.54 5.42
N THR A 216 3.08 14.11 5.91
CA THR A 216 2.84 14.00 7.36
C THR A 216 3.09 12.58 7.88
N GLU A 217 2.92 11.58 7.03
CA GLU A 217 3.23 10.18 7.34
C GLU A 217 3.77 9.48 6.09
N ALA A 218 4.66 8.51 6.29
CA ALA A 218 5.16 7.65 5.22
C ALA A 218 5.33 6.21 5.73
N HIS A 219 4.91 5.24 4.91
CA HIS A 219 4.92 3.82 5.24
C HIS A 219 5.48 3.02 4.06
N PHE A 220 6.55 2.26 4.28
CA PHE A 220 7.25 1.47 3.26
C PHE A 220 7.14 -0.03 3.54
N TRP A 221 6.77 -0.80 2.52
CA TRP A 221 6.78 -2.26 2.53
C TRP A 221 7.74 -2.81 1.49
N GLU A 222 8.72 -3.60 1.93
CA GLU A 222 9.68 -4.29 1.07
C GLU A 222 8.99 -5.32 0.15
N LEU A 223 9.39 -5.38 -1.11
CA LEU A 223 9.03 -6.44 -2.05
C LEU A 223 10.22 -7.39 -2.24
N LEU A 224 9.94 -8.63 -2.67
CA LEU A 224 10.98 -9.65 -2.78
C LEU A 224 12.02 -9.27 -3.86
N GLU A 225 13.29 -9.52 -3.56
CA GLU A 225 14.32 -9.59 -4.60
C GLU A 225 14.20 -10.95 -5.30
N ASP A 226 14.45 -10.97 -6.61
CA ASP A 226 14.54 -12.21 -7.39
C ASP A 226 15.89 -12.92 -7.16
#